data_AF-A0A174Q6T3-F1
#
_entry.id   AF-A0A174Q6T3-F1
#
_cell.length_a   1.000
_cell.length_b   1.000
_cell.length_c   1.000
_cell.angle_alpha   90.00
_cell.angle_beta   90.00
_cell.angle_gamma   90.00
#
_symmetry.space_group_name_H-M   'P 1'
#
loop_
_entity.id
_entity.type
_entity.pdbx_description
1 polymer ?
#
loop_
_entity_poly.entity_id
_entity_poly.type
_entity_poly.pdbx_seq_one_letter_code
_entity_poly.pdbx_strand_id
1 'polypeptide(L)'
;MNNPMILASVKEDFYLNFIKDDRYLWLLDGLKTTLIITVFAVIVGLIIGFLVAIIRSAHDKSGSFKILNAICRVYLTVIRGTPTMIQLLIMNFVIFGAVSINKIIVGGLAFGINSGAYVAEIVRSGIMSIDQGQTEAGRSLGLNFSQTMRLIIIPQAFKNVLPALVNEFIVLIKETSIIGYIGMMDLTKGAMLIQSRTYNAFWPLMAAAAIYLVIVGILTWGMNKLERRLRTSER
;
A
#
# COMPACT_ATOMS: atom_id res chain seq x y z
N MET A 1 42.30 -3.36 -13.35
CA MET A 1 42.56 -4.78 -13.68
C MET A 1 41.28 -5.38 -14.24
N ASN A 2 41.12 -5.39 -15.57
CA ASN A 2 40.01 -6.10 -16.24
C ASN A 2 40.44 -7.55 -16.41
N ASN A 3 39.97 -8.45 -15.55
CA ASN A 3 40.21 -9.88 -15.71
C ASN A 3 39.11 -10.47 -16.61
N PRO A 4 39.42 -10.88 -17.86
CA PRO A 4 38.43 -11.40 -18.81
C PRO A 4 37.69 -12.65 -18.29
N MET A 5 38.28 -13.38 -17.34
CA MET A 5 37.66 -14.54 -16.69
C MET A 5 36.46 -14.17 -15.80
N ILE A 6 36.50 -12.99 -15.15
CA ILE A 6 35.39 -12.48 -14.32
C ILE A 6 34.25 -11.97 -15.22
N LEU A 7 34.58 -11.32 -16.34
CA LEU A 7 33.57 -10.85 -17.29
C LEU A 7 32.86 -12.02 -17.99
N ALA A 8 33.58 -13.11 -18.26
CA ALA A 8 33.01 -14.34 -18.79
C ALA A 8 32.03 -15.00 -17.81
N SER A 9 32.38 -15.06 -16.51
CA SER A 9 31.49 -15.64 -15.49
C SER A 9 30.22 -14.80 -15.27
N VAL A 10 30.32 -13.47 -15.31
CA VAL A 10 29.16 -12.57 -15.19
C VAL A 10 28.18 -12.74 -16.35
N LYS A 11 28.69 -12.84 -17.59
CA LYS A 11 27.84 -13.03 -18.78
C LYS A 11 27.14 -14.39 -18.73
N GLU A 12 27.86 -15.43 -18.32
CA GLU A 12 27.30 -16.77 -18.16
C GLU A 12 26.23 -16.82 -17.06
N ASP A 13 26.51 -16.25 -15.90
CA ASP A 13 25.54 -16.14 -14.81
C ASP A 13 24.28 -15.39 -15.26
N PHE A 14 24.43 -14.27 -15.97
CA PHE A 14 23.30 -13.51 -16.49
C PHE A 14 22.46 -14.35 -17.46
N TYR A 15 23.12 -15.05 -18.39
CA TYR A 15 22.43 -15.93 -19.33
C TYR A 15 21.69 -17.05 -18.61
N LEU A 16 22.32 -17.72 -17.65
CA LEU A 16 21.72 -18.82 -16.89
C LEU A 16 20.56 -18.33 -16.01
N ASN A 17 20.65 -17.15 -15.41
CA ASN A 17 19.63 -16.65 -14.50
C ASN A 17 18.41 -16.09 -15.24
N PHE A 18 18.60 -15.43 -16.37
CA PHE A 18 17.51 -14.68 -17.00
C PHE A 18 17.11 -15.21 -18.38
N ILE A 19 18.08 -15.53 -19.24
CA ILE A 19 17.80 -15.82 -20.65
C ILE A 19 17.48 -17.30 -20.88
N LYS A 20 18.24 -18.20 -20.25
CA LYS A 20 18.02 -19.64 -20.35
C LYS A 20 16.63 -19.97 -19.81
N ASP A 21 15.85 -20.70 -20.60
CA ASP A 21 14.48 -21.11 -20.30
C ASP A 21 13.52 -19.92 -20.05
N ASP A 22 13.81 -18.74 -20.62
CA ASP A 22 13.00 -17.53 -20.50
C ASP A 22 12.66 -17.12 -19.05
N ARG A 23 13.59 -17.37 -18.12
CA ARG A 23 13.40 -17.14 -16.67
C ARG A 23 13.07 -15.70 -16.31
N TYR A 24 13.44 -14.71 -17.14
CA TYR A 24 13.00 -13.33 -16.97
C TYR A 24 11.48 -13.18 -16.97
N LEU A 25 10.72 -14.06 -17.64
CA LEU A 25 9.26 -14.07 -17.63
C LEU A 25 8.71 -14.30 -16.22
N TRP A 26 9.40 -15.05 -15.36
CA TRP A 26 9.00 -15.26 -13.97
C TRP A 26 9.03 -13.96 -13.15
N LEU A 27 9.97 -13.06 -13.45
CA LEU A 27 10.01 -11.73 -12.83
C LEU A 27 8.88 -10.84 -13.37
N LEU A 28 8.60 -10.91 -14.67
CA LEU A 28 7.54 -10.13 -15.32
C LEU A 28 6.13 -10.56 -14.86
N ASP A 29 5.88 -11.87 -14.78
CA ASP A 29 4.63 -12.43 -14.27
C ASP A 29 4.46 -12.15 -12.78
N GLY A 30 5.55 -12.26 -12.01
CA GLY A 30 5.60 -11.87 -10.62
C GLY A 30 5.25 -10.40 -10.42
N LEU A 31 5.86 -9.51 -11.22
CA LEU A 31 5.59 -8.07 -11.21
C LEU A 31 4.13 -7.77 -11.56
N LYS A 32 3.58 -8.39 -12.60
CA LYS A 32 2.18 -8.24 -12.98
C LYS A 32 1.25 -8.62 -11.83
N THR A 33 1.53 -9.74 -11.17
CA THR A 33 0.77 -10.23 -10.02
C THR A 33 0.85 -9.27 -8.83
N THR A 34 2.05 -8.79 -8.51
CA THR A 34 2.28 -7.73 -7.51
C THR A 34 1.41 -6.50 -7.78
N LEU A 35 1.41 -5.98 -9.01
CA LEU A 35 0.65 -4.78 -9.36
C LEU A 35 -0.86 -5.00 -9.29
N ILE A 36 -1.38 -6.13 -9.78
CA ILE A 36 -2.81 -6.46 -9.72
C ILE A 36 -3.30 -6.52 -8.27
N ILE A 37 -2.57 -7.23 -7.41
CA ILE A 37 -2.93 -7.36 -5.98
C ILE A 37 -2.85 -6.00 -5.29
N THR A 38 -1.81 -5.21 -5.58
CA THR A 38 -1.66 -3.88 -4.98
C THR A 38 -2.84 -2.98 -5.37
N VAL A 39 -3.21 -2.91 -6.65
CA VAL A 39 -4.34 -2.08 -7.10
C VAL A 39 -5.64 -2.51 -6.44
N PHE A 40 -5.90 -3.82 -6.36
CA PHE A 40 -7.09 -4.32 -5.68
C PHE A 40 -7.09 -3.98 -4.17
N ALA A 41 -5.95 -4.17 -3.50
CA ALA A 41 -5.77 -3.83 -2.09
C ALA A 41 -5.94 -2.32 -1.82
N VAL A 42 -5.43 -1.44 -2.70
CA VAL A 42 -5.65 0.01 -2.58
C VAL A 42 -7.13 0.35 -2.62
N ILE A 43 -7.88 -0.21 -3.57
CA ILE A 43 -9.31 0.08 -3.70
C ILE A 43 -10.05 -0.32 -2.42
N VAL A 44 -9.80 -1.53 -1.92
CA VAL A 44 -10.38 -2.03 -0.67
C VAL A 44 -9.95 -1.16 0.52
N GLY A 45 -8.66 -0.83 0.63
CA GLY A 45 -8.11 -0.02 1.71
C GLY A 45 -8.64 1.41 1.71
N LEU A 46 -8.81 2.03 0.54
CA LEU A 46 -9.45 3.34 0.44
C LEU A 46 -10.90 3.27 0.92
N ILE A 47 -11.68 2.30 0.46
CA ILE A 47 -13.09 2.15 0.88
C ILE A 47 -13.19 1.98 2.39
N ILE A 48 -12.45 1.01 2.95
CA ILE A 48 -12.48 0.73 4.40
C ILE A 48 -11.96 1.94 5.19
N GLY A 49 -10.84 2.50 4.75
CA GLY A 49 -10.19 3.61 5.43
C GLY A 49 -11.04 4.87 5.49
N PHE A 50 -11.66 5.27 4.38
CA PHE A 50 -12.58 6.40 4.36
C PHE A 50 -13.80 6.17 5.24
N LEU A 51 -14.41 4.97 5.20
CA LEU A 51 -15.55 4.65 6.07
C LEU A 51 -15.19 4.76 7.55
N VAL A 52 -14.08 4.13 7.96
CA VAL A 52 -13.59 4.17 9.34
C VAL A 52 -13.22 5.60 9.77
N ALA A 53 -12.57 6.37 8.89
CA ALA A 53 -12.21 7.76 9.17
C ALA A 53 -13.44 8.65 9.39
N ILE A 54 -14.49 8.49 8.58
CA ILE A 54 -15.75 9.25 8.71
C ILE A 54 -16.42 8.94 10.04
N ILE A 55 -16.57 7.65 10.39
CA ILE A 55 -17.21 7.23 11.64
C ILE A 55 -16.48 7.81 12.85
N ARG A 56 -15.15 7.68 12.87
CA ARG A 56 -14.32 8.16 13.99
C ARG A 56 -14.33 9.67 14.08
N SER A 57 -14.16 10.38 12.95
CA SER A 57 -14.16 11.85 12.93
C SER A 57 -15.52 12.43 13.32
N ALA A 58 -16.62 11.76 12.95
CA ALA A 58 -17.96 12.14 13.38
C ALA A 58 -18.11 11.95 14.89
N HIS A 59 -17.69 10.81 15.43
CA HIS A 59 -17.73 10.53 16.85
C HIS A 59 -16.91 11.53 17.67
N ASP A 60 -15.68 11.84 17.24
CA ASP A 60 -14.78 12.77 17.94
C ASP A 60 -15.38 14.18 18.02
N LYS A 61 -16.24 14.58 17.07
CA LYS A 61 -16.85 15.92 17.02
C LYS A 61 -18.21 16.03 17.70
N SER A 62 -19.09 15.02 17.57
CA SER A 62 -20.48 15.09 18.04
C SER A 62 -20.81 14.09 19.16
N GLY A 63 -19.91 13.14 19.44
CA GLY A 63 -20.18 12.01 20.32
C GLY A 63 -21.14 10.96 19.74
N SER A 64 -21.59 11.10 18.48
CA SER A 64 -22.51 10.15 17.82
C SER A 64 -21.81 8.83 17.46
N PHE A 65 -22.57 7.77 17.15
CA PHE A 65 -22.03 6.46 16.72
C PHE A 65 -21.10 5.74 17.72
N LYS A 66 -21.36 5.85 19.04
CA LYS A 66 -20.54 5.23 20.11
C LYS A 66 -20.14 3.78 19.85
N ILE A 67 -21.12 2.93 19.51
CA ILE A 67 -20.90 1.49 19.24
C ILE A 67 -20.00 1.29 18.01
N LEU A 68 -20.30 1.99 16.93
CA LEU A 68 -19.56 1.87 15.68
C LEU A 68 -18.12 2.38 15.83
N ASN A 69 -17.91 3.46 16.59
CA ASN A 69 -16.57 3.93 16.95
C ASN A 69 -15.81 2.92 17.80
N ALA A 70 -16.48 2.20 18.72
CA ALA A 70 -15.84 1.12 19.47
C ALA A 70 -15.38 -0.01 18.54
N ILE A 71 -16.20 -0.42 17.57
CA ILE A 71 -15.82 -1.40 16.53
C ILE A 71 -14.62 -0.90 15.72
N CYS A 72 -14.66 0.36 15.26
CA CYS A 72 -13.54 0.98 14.55
C CYS A 72 -12.26 0.99 15.39
N ARG A 73 -12.34 1.27 16.70
CA ARG A 73 -11.19 1.22 17.61
C ARG A 73 -10.60 -0.18 17.68
N VAL A 74 -11.43 -1.21 17.87
CA VAL A 74 -10.98 -2.60 17.90
C VAL A 74 -10.31 -2.97 16.58
N TYR A 75 -10.95 -2.68 15.45
CA TYR A 75 -10.39 -2.90 14.11
C TYR A 75 -9.00 -2.27 13.96
N LEU A 76 -8.86 -0.97 14.26
CA LEU A 76 -7.57 -0.28 14.15
C LEU A 76 -6.51 -0.88 15.08
N THR A 77 -6.86 -1.19 16.32
CA THR A 77 -5.93 -1.78 17.29
C THR A 77 -5.44 -3.14 16.84
N VAL A 78 -6.35 -4.02 16.40
CA VAL A 78 -6.00 -5.39 15.98
C VAL A 78 -5.17 -5.36 14.70
N ILE A 79 -5.63 -4.62 13.68
CA ILE A 79 -4.98 -4.63 12.37
C ILE A 79 -3.63 -3.93 12.38
N ARG A 80 -3.48 -2.81 13.09
CA ARG A 80 -2.18 -2.12 13.19
C ARG A 80 -1.26 -2.75 14.23
N GLY A 81 -1.81 -3.52 15.17
CA GLY A 81 -1.08 -4.19 16.23
C GLY A 81 -0.60 -5.60 15.88
N THR A 82 -0.94 -6.14 14.70
CA THR A 82 -0.57 -7.50 14.29
C THR A 82 0.18 -7.52 12.94
N PRO A 83 1.12 -8.45 12.73
CA PRO A 83 1.88 -8.51 11.48
C PRO A 83 1.01 -8.83 10.26
N THR A 84 1.20 -8.10 9.17
CA THR A 84 0.48 -8.29 7.89
C THR A 84 0.62 -9.71 7.35
N MET A 85 1.78 -10.35 7.52
CA MET A 85 1.99 -11.75 7.13
C MET A 85 1.02 -12.69 7.86
N ILE A 86 0.84 -12.50 9.17
CA ILE A 86 -0.07 -13.34 9.96
C ILE A 86 -1.52 -13.11 9.52
N GLN A 87 -1.90 -11.86 9.25
CA GLN A 87 -3.24 -11.54 8.73
C GLN A 87 -3.50 -12.21 7.38
N LEU A 88 -2.52 -12.22 6.47
CA LEU A 88 -2.60 -12.92 5.19
C LEU A 88 -2.80 -14.43 5.37
N LEU A 89 -2.03 -15.05 6.27
CA LEU A 89 -2.15 -16.48 6.55
C LEU A 89 -3.52 -16.82 7.16
N ILE A 90 -4.02 -16.04 8.11
CA ILE A 90 -5.36 -16.21 8.67
C ILE A 90 -6.43 -16.06 7.59
N MET A 91 -6.31 -15.04 6.74
CA MET A 91 -7.24 -14.83 5.63
C MET A 91 -7.31 -16.06 4.72
N ASN A 92 -6.15 -16.61 4.35
CA ASN A 92 -6.08 -17.73 3.43
C ASN A 92 -6.47 -19.08 4.05
N PHE A 93 -5.92 -19.41 5.22
CA PHE A 93 -6.02 -20.76 5.79
C PHE A 93 -7.16 -20.92 6.80
N VAL A 94 -7.63 -19.83 7.40
CA VAL A 94 -8.71 -19.86 8.41
C VAL A 94 -10.01 -19.35 7.80
N ILE A 95 -10.03 -18.12 7.30
CA ILE A 95 -11.26 -17.49 6.79
C ILE A 95 -11.72 -18.16 5.48
N PHE A 96 -10.79 -18.33 4.52
CA PHE A 96 -11.08 -18.96 3.24
C PHE A 96 -10.54 -20.40 3.12
N GLY A 97 -10.11 -21.02 4.22
CA GLY A 97 -9.47 -22.34 4.19
C GLY A 97 -10.35 -23.45 3.63
N ALA A 98 -11.67 -23.36 3.84
CA ALA A 98 -12.65 -24.34 3.38
C ALA A 98 -13.19 -24.07 1.96
N VAL A 99 -12.83 -22.94 1.34
CA VAL A 99 -13.40 -22.51 0.06
C VAL A 99 -12.30 -22.32 -0.97
N SER A 100 -12.49 -22.89 -2.16
CA SER A 100 -11.60 -22.63 -3.31
C SER A 100 -11.89 -21.25 -3.89
N ILE A 101 -11.18 -20.24 -3.40
CA ILE A 101 -11.25 -18.86 -3.87
C ILE A 101 -9.94 -18.44 -4.54
N ASN A 102 -10.05 -17.57 -5.54
CA ASN A 102 -8.90 -16.98 -6.21
C ASN A 102 -7.99 -16.27 -5.18
N LYS A 103 -6.71 -16.64 -5.14
CA LYS A 103 -5.73 -16.11 -4.19
C LYS A 103 -5.40 -14.63 -4.40
N ILE A 104 -5.66 -14.08 -5.59
CA ILE A 104 -5.64 -12.62 -5.84
C ILE A 104 -6.69 -11.92 -4.97
N ILE A 105 -7.88 -12.52 -4.84
CA ILE A 105 -8.96 -11.96 -4.00
C ILE A 105 -8.55 -12.04 -2.53
N VAL A 106 -8.04 -13.19 -2.08
CA VAL A 106 -7.54 -13.38 -0.70
C VAL A 106 -6.47 -12.36 -0.36
N GLY A 107 -5.48 -12.20 -1.24
CA GLY A 107 -4.39 -11.24 -1.10
C GLY A 107 -4.87 -9.80 -1.04
N GLY A 108 -5.69 -9.37 -2.01
CA GLY A 108 -6.16 -7.99 -2.02
C GLY A 108 -7.14 -7.67 -0.90
N LEU A 109 -7.92 -8.64 -0.39
CA LEU A 109 -8.70 -8.45 0.83
C LEU A 109 -7.78 -8.35 2.06
N ALA A 110 -6.82 -9.25 2.23
CA ALA A 110 -5.91 -9.22 3.38
C ALA A 110 -5.12 -7.91 3.44
N PHE A 111 -4.46 -7.55 2.34
CA PHE A 111 -3.67 -6.33 2.25
C PHE A 111 -4.55 -5.07 2.23
N GLY A 112 -5.73 -5.11 1.62
CA GLY A 112 -6.66 -3.99 1.62
C GLY A 112 -7.28 -3.71 2.99
N ILE A 113 -7.63 -4.75 3.74
CA ILE A 113 -8.08 -4.64 5.14
C ILE A 113 -6.96 -4.09 6.02
N ASN A 114 -5.71 -4.51 5.77
CA ASN A 114 -4.55 -3.97 6.46
C ASN A 114 -4.35 -2.47 6.17
N SER A 115 -4.19 -2.12 4.89
CA SER A 115 -4.01 -0.74 4.44
C SER A 115 -5.19 0.16 4.82
N GLY A 116 -6.41 -0.36 4.86
CA GLY A 116 -7.59 0.38 5.32
C GLY A 116 -7.46 0.96 6.73
N ALA A 117 -6.73 0.29 7.62
CA ALA A 117 -6.50 0.80 8.97
C ALA A 117 -5.51 1.98 8.98
N TYR A 118 -4.49 1.93 8.12
CA TYR A 118 -3.54 3.03 7.94
C TYR A 118 -4.18 4.22 7.22
N VAL A 119 -4.92 3.97 6.14
CA VAL A 119 -5.69 4.98 5.41
C VAL A 119 -6.67 5.69 6.34
N ALA A 120 -7.38 4.96 7.22
CA ALA A 120 -8.31 5.57 8.17
C ALA A 120 -7.63 6.63 9.06
N GLU A 121 -6.44 6.31 9.57
CA GLU A 121 -5.69 7.22 10.42
C GLU A 121 -5.04 8.37 9.64
N ILE A 122 -4.61 8.13 8.40
CA ILE A 122 -4.12 9.18 7.50
C ILE A 122 -5.24 10.20 7.24
N VAL A 123 -6.43 9.75 6.86
CA VAL A 123 -7.57 10.63 6.58
C VAL A 123 -8.02 11.36 7.84
N ARG A 124 -8.16 10.65 8.97
CA ARG A 124 -8.55 11.26 10.26
C ARG A 124 -7.54 12.31 10.71
N SER A 125 -6.25 11.99 10.69
CA SER A 125 -5.16 12.92 11.04
C SER A 125 -5.13 14.12 10.11
N GLY A 126 -5.37 13.92 8.81
CA GLY A 126 -5.46 15.02 7.85
C GLY A 126 -6.61 15.99 8.16
N ILE A 127 -7.79 15.49 8.56
CA ILE A 127 -8.91 16.34 8.99
C ILE A 127 -8.58 17.07 10.29
N MET A 128 -7.96 16.39 11.25
CA MET A 128 -7.58 16.95 12.56
C MET A 128 -6.39 17.92 12.49
N SER A 129 -5.60 17.88 11.42
CA SER A 129 -4.48 18.80 11.21
C SER A 129 -4.90 20.23 10.83
N ILE A 130 -6.17 20.44 10.48
CA ILE A 130 -6.69 21.76 10.11
C ILE A 130 -6.95 22.58 11.36
N ASP A 131 -6.40 23.80 11.40
CA ASP A 131 -6.52 24.72 12.52
C ASP A 131 -7.98 24.96 12.94
N GLN A 132 -8.24 24.94 14.24
CA GLN A 132 -9.60 25.11 14.77
C GLN A 132 -10.20 26.48 14.39
N GLY A 133 -9.36 27.51 14.25
CA GLY A 133 -9.72 28.84 13.77
C GLY A 133 -10.36 28.83 12.38
N GLN A 134 -10.05 27.87 11.51
CA GLN A 134 -10.76 27.71 10.23
C GLN A 134 -12.23 27.31 10.43
N THR A 135 -12.48 26.47 11.44
CA THR A 135 -13.85 26.07 11.81
C THR A 135 -14.60 27.24 12.46
N GLU A 136 -13.92 28.00 13.32
CA GLU A 136 -14.48 29.19 13.98
C GLU A 136 -14.78 30.30 12.99
N ALA A 137 -13.88 30.61 12.06
CA ALA A 137 -14.08 31.58 10.99
C ALA A 137 -15.28 31.22 10.11
N GLY A 138 -15.42 29.94 9.73
CA GLY A 138 -16.60 29.47 8.99
C GLY A 138 -17.91 29.72 9.74
N ARG A 139 -17.93 29.46 11.06
CA ARG A 139 -19.09 29.74 11.90
C ARG A 139 -19.37 31.24 12.04
N SER A 140 -18.33 32.08 12.15
CA SER A 140 -18.46 33.55 12.17
C SER A 140 -19.04 34.12 10.87
N LEU A 141 -18.83 33.42 9.75
CA LEU A 141 -19.44 33.74 8.46
C LEU A 141 -20.87 33.16 8.29
N GLY A 142 -21.44 32.56 9.34
CA GLY A 142 -22.78 31.98 9.32
C GLY A 142 -22.88 30.59 8.67
N LEU A 143 -21.76 29.94 8.36
CA LEU A 143 -21.77 28.59 7.80
C LEU A 143 -22.15 27.55 8.87
N ASN A 144 -23.06 26.65 8.50
CA ASN A 144 -23.33 25.47 9.32
C ASN A 144 -22.19 24.45 9.21
N PHE A 145 -22.16 23.47 10.11
CA PHE A 145 -21.08 22.49 10.18
C PHE A 145 -20.79 21.78 8.84
N SER A 146 -21.82 21.38 8.11
CA SER A 146 -21.68 20.70 6.82
C SER A 146 -21.09 21.62 5.75
N GLN A 147 -21.49 22.89 5.74
CA GLN A 147 -20.92 23.91 4.87
C GLN A 147 -19.45 24.16 5.21
N THR A 148 -19.12 24.38 6.48
CA THR A 148 -17.73 24.58 6.94
C THR A 148 -16.85 23.37 6.58
N MET A 149 -17.36 22.16 6.79
CA MET A 149 -16.64 20.93 6.43
C MET A 149 -16.39 20.83 4.93
N ARG A 150 -17.41 21.02 4.10
CA ARG A 150 -17.32 20.86 2.64
C ARG A 150 -16.51 21.96 1.96
N LEU A 151 -16.68 23.22 2.41
CA LEU A 151 -16.14 24.39 1.72
C LEU A 151 -14.77 24.82 2.24
N ILE A 152 -14.46 24.54 3.52
CA ILE A 152 -13.22 25.02 4.16
C ILE A 152 -12.32 23.85 4.55
N ILE A 153 -12.82 22.92 5.38
CA ILE A 153 -11.96 21.90 6.00
C ILE A 153 -11.52 20.81 5.02
N ILE A 154 -12.45 20.16 4.31
CA ILE A 154 -12.14 19.04 3.40
C ILE A 154 -11.16 19.44 2.29
N PRO A 155 -11.33 20.59 1.60
CA PRO A 155 -10.38 21.00 0.56
C PRO A 155 -8.96 21.16 1.08
N GLN A 156 -8.79 21.68 2.31
CA GLN A 156 -7.49 21.82 2.95
C GLN A 156 -6.94 20.46 3.41
N ALA A 157 -7.77 19.66 4.09
CA ALA A 157 -7.39 18.33 4.56
C ALA A 157 -6.96 17.42 3.40
N PHE A 158 -7.61 17.52 2.24
CA PHE A 158 -7.25 16.75 1.04
C PHE A 158 -5.80 16.99 0.61
N LYS A 159 -5.30 18.24 0.71
CA LYS A 159 -3.91 18.57 0.36
C LYS A 159 -2.90 17.88 1.29
N ASN A 160 -3.27 17.67 2.55
CA ASN A 160 -2.43 16.98 3.55
C ASN A 160 -2.54 15.44 3.43
N VAL A 161 -3.74 14.94 3.13
CA VAL A 161 -4.04 13.50 3.05
C VAL A 161 -3.43 12.88 1.80
N LEU A 162 -3.53 13.55 0.65
CA LEU A 162 -3.19 12.95 -0.64
C LEU A 162 -1.72 12.46 -0.73
N PRO A 163 -0.69 13.24 -0.32
CA PRO A 163 0.68 12.75 -0.31
C PRO A 163 0.87 11.53 0.59
N ALA A 164 0.23 11.50 1.76
CA ALA A 164 0.30 10.38 2.68
C ALA A 164 -0.36 9.12 2.12
N LEU A 165 -1.48 9.23 1.38
CA LEU A 165 -2.10 8.10 0.68
C LEU A 165 -1.20 7.53 -0.42
N VAL A 166 -0.48 8.38 -1.14
CA VAL A 166 0.49 7.90 -2.16
C VAL A 166 1.66 7.18 -1.49
N ASN A 167 2.13 7.68 -0.34
CA ASN A 167 3.17 6.99 0.43
C ASN A 167 2.68 5.62 0.95
N GLU A 168 1.44 5.54 1.43
CA GLU A 168 0.81 4.28 1.82
C GLU A 168 0.74 3.29 0.65
N PHE A 169 0.40 3.75 -0.56
CA PHE A 169 0.44 2.92 -1.77
C PHE A 169 1.85 2.37 -2.07
N ILE A 170 2.89 3.19 -1.90
CA ILE A 170 4.29 2.78 -2.08
C ILE A 170 4.68 1.71 -1.05
N VAL A 171 4.23 1.84 0.20
CA VAL A 171 4.43 0.83 1.24
C VAL A 171 3.74 -0.47 0.85
N LEU A 172 2.48 -0.40 0.43
CA LEU A 172 1.66 -1.54 0.07
C LEU A 172 2.26 -2.39 -1.06
N ILE A 173 2.86 -1.77 -2.09
CA ILE A 173 3.57 -2.49 -3.16
C ILE A 173 4.65 -3.41 -2.57
N LYS A 174 5.43 -2.90 -1.61
CA LYS A 174 6.48 -3.68 -0.94
C LYS A 174 5.87 -4.76 -0.06
N GLU A 175 4.80 -4.47 0.66
CA GLU A 175 4.15 -5.47 1.53
C GLU A 175 3.60 -6.68 0.76
N THR A 176 3.20 -6.51 -0.51
CA THR A 176 2.76 -7.65 -1.33
C THR A 176 3.83 -8.73 -1.52
N SER A 177 5.11 -8.45 -1.21
CA SER A 177 6.22 -9.40 -1.33
C SER A 177 6.06 -10.67 -0.49
N ILE A 178 5.14 -10.66 0.49
CA ILE A 178 4.86 -11.80 1.36
C ILE A 178 3.76 -12.71 0.79
N ILE A 179 3.15 -12.39 -0.35
CA ILE A 179 2.04 -13.21 -0.89
C ILE A 179 2.48 -14.60 -1.35
N GLY A 180 3.79 -14.79 -1.57
CA GLY A 180 4.38 -16.10 -1.82
C GLY A 180 4.10 -17.16 -0.75
N TYR A 181 3.78 -16.74 0.49
CA TYR A 181 3.43 -17.67 1.57
C TYR A 181 2.08 -18.38 1.39
N ILE A 182 1.20 -17.86 0.53
CA ILE A 182 -0.09 -18.50 0.20
C ILE A 182 -0.07 -19.15 -1.19
N GLY A 183 1.14 -19.38 -1.74
CA GLY A 183 1.34 -20.08 -3.01
C GLY A 183 1.22 -19.22 -4.27
N MET A 184 1.14 -17.89 -4.12
CA MET A 184 1.13 -16.98 -5.27
C MET A 184 2.53 -16.66 -5.76
N MET A 185 2.62 -16.29 -7.03
CA MET A 185 3.88 -15.89 -7.65
C MET A 185 3.91 -14.36 -7.78
N ASP A 186 4.51 -13.68 -6.81
CA ASP A 186 4.84 -12.26 -6.88
C ASP A 186 6.27 -12.05 -7.40
N LEU A 187 6.71 -10.79 -7.50
CA LEU A 187 8.05 -10.46 -7.96
C LEU A 187 9.15 -11.15 -7.12
N THR A 188 8.98 -11.21 -5.80
CA THR A 188 9.93 -11.87 -4.90
C THR A 188 9.95 -13.37 -5.12
N LYS A 189 8.77 -13.99 -5.25
CA LYS A 189 8.68 -15.42 -5.54
C LYS A 189 9.25 -15.77 -6.92
N GLY A 190 9.10 -14.90 -7.92
CA GLY A 190 9.73 -15.03 -9.23
C GLY A 190 11.26 -15.14 -9.11
N ALA A 191 11.89 -14.24 -8.36
CA ALA A 191 13.34 -14.30 -8.10
C ALA A 191 13.74 -15.58 -7.35
N MET A 192 12.98 -15.97 -6.31
CA MET A 192 13.24 -17.22 -5.58
C MET A 192 13.11 -18.47 -6.46
N LEU A 193 12.23 -18.44 -7.47
CA LEU A 193 12.07 -19.55 -8.41
C LEU A 193 13.27 -19.64 -9.35
N ILE A 194 13.83 -18.52 -9.81
CA ILE A 194 15.08 -18.52 -10.58
C ILE A 194 16.23 -19.04 -9.70
N GLN A 195 16.32 -18.56 -8.47
CA GLN A 195 17.33 -19.01 -7.50
C GLN A 195 17.27 -20.53 -7.28
N SER A 196 16.08 -21.12 -7.13
CA SER A 196 15.96 -22.56 -6.89
C SER A 196 16.36 -23.42 -8.10
N ARG A 197 16.36 -22.85 -9.31
CA ARG A 197 16.77 -23.52 -10.56
C ARG A 197 18.25 -23.33 -10.90
N THR A 198 18.83 -22.22 -10.48
CA THR A 198 20.21 -21.82 -10.79
C THR A 198 21.16 -22.04 -9.63
N TYR A 199 20.64 -22.21 -8.42
CA TYR A 199 21.36 -22.15 -7.15
C TYR A 199 22.12 -20.83 -6.93
N ASN A 200 21.78 -19.78 -7.71
CA ASN A 200 22.36 -18.45 -7.60
C ASN A 200 21.35 -17.51 -6.94
N ALA A 201 21.67 -17.03 -5.73
CA ALA A 201 20.83 -16.10 -5.00
C ALA A 201 21.03 -14.65 -5.46
N PHE A 202 22.26 -14.30 -5.83
CA PHE A 202 22.69 -12.92 -6.01
C PHE A 202 21.94 -12.27 -7.18
N TRP A 203 22.03 -12.84 -8.39
CA TRP A 203 21.46 -12.21 -9.57
C TRP A 203 19.93 -12.06 -9.51
N PRO A 204 19.14 -13.09 -9.17
CA PRO A 204 17.69 -12.96 -9.14
C PRO A 204 17.19 -11.98 -8.09
N LEU A 205 17.76 -12.00 -6.89
CA LEU A 205 17.35 -11.09 -5.80
C LEU A 205 17.76 -9.65 -6.08
N MET A 206 18.95 -9.42 -6.66
CA MET A 206 19.36 -8.08 -7.10
C MET A 206 18.46 -7.55 -8.21
N ALA A 207 18.03 -8.41 -9.14
CA ALA A 207 17.08 -8.03 -10.18
C ALA A 207 15.70 -7.64 -9.58
N ALA A 208 15.15 -8.45 -8.68
CA ALA A 208 13.90 -8.11 -8.00
C ALA A 208 14.02 -6.81 -7.18
N ALA A 209 15.11 -6.62 -6.44
CA ALA A 209 15.38 -5.41 -5.68
C ALA A 209 15.47 -4.18 -6.60
N ALA A 210 16.16 -4.28 -7.74
CA ALA A 210 16.25 -3.22 -8.73
C ALA A 210 14.88 -2.88 -9.33
N ILE A 211 14.05 -3.88 -9.65
CA ILE A 211 12.69 -3.66 -10.16
C ILE A 211 11.83 -2.94 -9.11
N TYR A 212 11.83 -3.40 -7.86
CA TYR A 212 11.14 -2.69 -6.76
C TYR A 212 11.63 -1.25 -6.62
N LEU A 213 12.95 -1.03 -6.66
CA LEU A 213 13.55 0.30 -6.55
C LEU A 213 13.11 1.22 -7.70
N VAL A 214 13.07 0.73 -8.94
CA VAL A 214 12.61 1.51 -10.09
C VAL A 214 11.14 1.91 -9.94
N ILE A 215 10.27 0.96 -9.56
CA ILE A 215 8.84 1.23 -9.37
C ILE A 215 8.63 2.25 -8.25
N VAL A 216 9.24 2.02 -7.09
CA VAL A 216 9.17 2.94 -5.95
C VAL A 216 9.76 4.30 -6.32
N GLY A 217 10.87 4.34 -7.06
CA GLY A 217 11.50 5.58 -7.52
C GLY A 217 10.57 6.40 -8.42
N ILE A 218 9.88 5.77 -9.38
CA ILE A 218 8.91 6.42 -10.26
C ILE A 218 7.73 6.98 -9.45
N LEU A 219 7.19 6.18 -8.52
CA LEU A 219 6.05 6.60 -7.69
C LEU A 219 6.42 7.74 -6.74
N THR A 220 7.57 7.65 -6.08
CA THR A 220 8.10 8.71 -5.20
C THR A 220 8.37 9.99 -5.98
N TRP A 221 8.91 9.89 -7.19
CA TRP A 221 9.09 11.07 -8.05
C TRP A 221 7.75 11.72 -8.41
N GLY A 222 6.73 10.91 -8.75
CA GLY A 222 5.36 11.38 -8.99
C GLY A 222 4.74 12.05 -7.76
N MET A 223 4.91 11.44 -6.58
CA MET A 223 4.48 11.98 -5.29
C MET A 223 5.11 13.34 -5.00
N ASN A 224 6.43 13.48 -5.17
CA ASN A 224 7.14 14.73 -4.95
C ASN A 224 6.67 15.84 -5.90
N LYS A 225 6.35 15.49 -7.15
CA LYS A 225 5.78 16.44 -8.11
C LYS A 225 4.37 16.89 -7.70
N LEU A 226 3.56 15.97 -7.19
CA LEU A 226 2.22 16.24 -6.66
C LEU A 226 2.30 17.16 -5.44
N GLU A 227 3.15 16.85 -4.47
CA GLU A 227 3.35 17.65 -3.25
C GLU A 227 3.78 19.09 -3.57
N ARG A 228 4.75 19.25 -4.49
CA ARG A 228 5.18 20.58 -4.94
C ARG A 228 4.02 21.39 -5.51
N ARG A 229 3.15 20.78 -6.34
CA ARG A 229 1.98 21.47 -6.91
C ARG A 229 0.96 21.87 -5.86
N LEU A 230 0.75 21.04 -4.84
CA LEU A 230 -0.20 21.33 -3.76
C LEU A 230 0.28 22.51 -2.89
N ARG A 231 1.58 22.59 -2.59
CA ARG A 231 2.18 23.73 -1.87
C ARG A 231 2.13 25.05 -2.63
N THR A 232 2.31 25.05 -3.95
CA THR A 232 2.25 26.31 -4.72
C THR A 232 0.85 26.93 -4.73
N SER A 233 -0.21 26.15 -4.45
CA SER A 233 -1.58 26.64 -4.29
C SER A 233 -1.83 27.38 -2.96
N GLU A 234 -0.83 27.50 -2.08
CA GLU A 234 -0.92 28.20 -0.79
C GLU A 234 -0.40 29.65 -0.83
N ARG A 235 0.25 30.06 -1.94
CA ARG A 235 0.70 31.43 -2.18
C ARG A 235 -0.27 32.16 -3.09
#